data_AF-A0A967LKG2-F1
#
_entry.id   AF-A0A967LKG2-F1
#
_cell.length_a   1.000
_cell.length_b   1.000
_cell.length_c   1.000
_cell.angle_alpha   90.00
_cell.angle_beta   90.00
_cell.angle_gamma   90.00
#
_symmetry.space_group_name_H-M   'P 1'
#
loop_
_entity.id
_entity.type
_entity.pdbx_description
1 polymer ?
#
loop_
_entity_poly.entity_id
_entity_poly.type
_entity_poly.pdbx_seq_one_letter_code
_entity_poly.pdbx_strand_id
1 'polypeptide(L)' 'VFKQDLYLEIVEKTIARLCAENNVAPQWDDKLAKAAIKWSHDKSKRCGRTALQFARHWLGQYLLEQP' A
#
# COMPACT_ATOMS: atom_id res chain seq x y z
N VAL A 1 -0.96 19.98 -4.10
CA VAL A 1 -0.26 18.77 -4.61
C VAL A 1 -0.05 17.81 -3.45
N PHE A 2 -0.59 16.59 -3.53
CA PHE A 2 -0.24 15.54 -2.58
C PHE A 2 1.26 15.22 -2.76
N LYS A 3 2.08 15.54 -1.75
CA LYS A 3 3.52 15.23 -1.78
C LYS A 3 3.69 13.70 -1.70
N GLN A 4 4.69 13.18 -2.41
CA GLN A 4 4.94 11.74 -2.49
C GLN A 4 5.09 11.11 -1.10
N ASP A 5 5.76 11.80 -0.19
CA ASP A 5 5.99 11.34 1.18
C ASP A 5 4.68 11.16 1.95
N LEU A 6 3.74 12.10 1.84
CA LEU A 6 2.42 11.99 2.46
C LEU A 6 1.61 10.82 1.85
N TYR A 7 1.75 10.59 0.55
CA TYR A 7 1.10 9.43 -0.08
C TYR A 7 1.68 8.12 0.47
N LEU A 8 3.00 8.01 0.59
CA LEU A 8 3.67 6.84 1.15
C LEU A 8 3.28 6.60 2.61
N GLU A 9 3.23 7.64 3.44
CA GLU A 9 2.80 7.55 4.84
C GLU A 9 1.36 7.01 4.95
N ILE A 10 0.45 7.46 4.08
CA ILE A 10 -0.93 6.96 4.05
C ILE A 10 -0.95 5.50 3.60
N VAL A 11 -0.15 5.11 2.61
CA VAL A 11 -0.06 3.72 2.16
C VAL A 11 0.43 2.82 3.29
N GLU A 12 1.53 3.18 3.95
CA GLU A 12 2.12 2.45 5.07
C GLU A 12 1.10 2.22 6.19
N LYS A 13 0.46 3.30 6.66
CA LYS A 13 -0.59 3.22 7.70
C LYS A 13 -1.78 2.37 7.27
N THR A 14 -2.15 2.43 5.98
CA THR A 14 -3.26 1.63 5.45
C THR A 14 -2.90 0.15 5.39
N ILE A 15 -1.67 -0.18 4.98
CA ILE A 15 -1.16 -1.55 4.99
C ILE A 15 -1.13 -2.08 6.41
N ALA A 16 -0.55 -1.33 7.36
CA ALA A 16 -0.48 -1.75 8.75
C ALA A 16 -1.87 -2.05 9.34
N ARG A 17 -2.86 -1.19 9.06
CA ARG A 17 -4.26 -1.42 9.47
C ARG A 17 -4.84 -2.69 8.86
N LEU A 18 -4.71 -2.90 7.54
CA LEU A 18 -5.26 -4.07 6.87
C LEU A 18 -4.56 -5.37 7.31
N CYS A 19 -3.26 -5.33 7.56
CA CYS A 19 -2.50 -6.45 8.12
C CYS A 19 -3.04 -6.83 9.51
N ALA A 20 -3.24 -5.85 10.39
CA ALA A 20 -3.84 -6.08 11.71
C ALA A 20 -5.24 -6.71 11.62
N GLU A 21 -6.08 -6.23 10.69
CA GLU A 21 -7.42 -6.80 10.44
C GLU A 21 -7.40 -8.26 9.95
N ASN A 22 -6.29 -8.72 9.36
CA ASN A 22 -6.13 -10.06 8.79
C ASN A 22 -5.14 -10.94 9.58
N ASN A 23 -4.72 -10.53 10.77
CA ASN A 23 -3.70 -11.22 11.60
C ASN A 23 -2.38 -11.50 10.85
N VAL A 24 -1.99 -10.58 9.97
CA VAL A 24 -0.72 -10.61 9.23
C VAL A 24 0.25 -9.62 9.87
N ALA A 25 1.52 -9.98 9.96
CA ALA A 25 2.56 -9.05 10.39
C ALA A 25 2.69 -7.90 9.37
N PRO A 26 2.61 -6.62 9.78
CA PRO A 26 2.71 -5.50 8.85
C PRO A 26 4.08 -5.50 8.16
N GLN A 27 4.07 -5.34 6.84
CA GLN A 27 5.27 -5.25 6.02
C GLN A 27 5.37 -3.86 5.39
N TRP A 28 6.53 -3.24 5.53
CA TRP A 28 6.85 -2.00 4.85
C TRP A 28 8.34 -1.94 4.56
N ASP A 29 8.71 -1.94 3.29
CA ASP A 29 10.09 -1.86 2.83
C ASP A 29 10.22 -0.95 1.59
N ASP A 30 11.46 -0.69 1.18
CA ASP A 30 11.74 0.16 0.01
C ASP A 30 11.14 -0.38 -1.30
N LYS A 31 10.99 -1.71 -1.42
CA LYS A 31 10.41 -2.34 -2.61
C LYS A 31 8.92 -2.03 -2.69
N LEU A 32 8.23 -2.13 -1.56
CA LEU A 32 6.81 -1.88 -1.42
C LEU A 32 6.50 -0.38 -1.59
N ALA A 33 7.34 0.50 -1.06
CA ALA A 33 7.25 1.94 -1.31
C ALA A 33 7.40 2.28 -2.80
N LYS A 34 8.39 1.69 -3.49
CA LYS A 34 8.58 1.86 -4.95
C LYS A 34 7.38 1.33 -5.74
N ALA A 35 6.82 0.19 -5.34
CA ALA A 35 5.61 -0.35 -5.97
C ALA A 35 4.41 0.58 -5.79
N ALA A 36 4.24 1.18 -4.61
CA ALA A 36 3.19 2.17 -4.34
C ALA A 36 3.34 3.42 -5.22
N ILE A 37 4.58 3.92 -5.36
CA ILE A 37 4.88 5.07 -6.24
C ILE A 37 4.47 4.75 -7.68
N LYS A 38 4.94 3.60 -8.22
CA LYS A 38 4.60 3.15 -9.57
C LYS A 38 3.09 3.04 -9.77
N TRP A 39 2.39 2.39 -8.83
CA TRP A 39 0.94 2.27 -8.85
C TRP A 39 0.24 3.64 -8.93
N SER A 40 0.71 4.61 -8.15
CA SER A 40 0.12 5.96 -8.17
C SER A 40 0.34 6.70 -9.48
N HIS A 41 1.46 6.44 -10.17
CA HIS A 41 1.77 6.99 -11.48
C HIS A 41 0.88 6.34 -12.55
N ASP A 42 0.75 5.01 -12.53
CA ASP A 42 -0.11 4.26 -13.45
C ASP A 42 -1.58 4.70 -13.34
N LYS A 43 -2.03 5.07 -12.15
CA LYS A 43 -3.39 5.62 -11.90
C LYS A 43 -3.50 7.13 -12.13
N SER A 44 -2.38 7.83 -12.39
CA SER A 44 -2.28 9.29 -12.50
C SER A 44 -2.89 10.05 -11.31
N LYS A 45 -2.93 9.44 -10.11
CA LYS A 45 -3.55 10.01 -8.90
C LYS A 45 -2.84 9.56 -7.63
N ARG A 46 -2.53 10.52 -6.75
CA ARG A 46 -2.05 10.30 -5.39
C ARG A 46 -3.09 10.82 -4.40
N CYS A 47 -3.95 9.93 -3.91
CA CYS A 47 -4.97 10.24 -2.92
C CYS A 47 -5.24 9.01 -2.05
N GLY A 48 -5.95 9.20 -0.93
CA GLY A 48 -6.27 8.11 -0.01
C GLY A 48 -6.98 6.92 -0.68
N ARG A 49 -7.79 7.16 -1.70
CA ARG A 49 -8.42 6.09 -2.49
C ARG A 49 -7.39 5.24 -3.24
N THR A 50 -6.42 5.86 -3.90
CA THR A 50 -5.33 5.13 -4.57
C THR A 50 -4.48 4.36 -3.57
N ALA A 51 -4.22 4.93 -2.39
CA ALA A 51 -3.47 4.26 -1.33
C ALA A 51 -4.20 3.00 -0.83
N LEU A 52 -5.51 3.10 -0.57
CA LEU A 52 -6.33 1.96 -0.18
C LEU A 52 -6.40 0.88 -1.25
N GLN A 53 -6.54 1.26 -2.53
CA GLN A 53 -6.54 0.31 -3.64
C GLN A 53 -5.21 -0.46 -3.72
N PHE A 54 -4.09 0.25 -3.63
CA PHE A 54 -2.76 -0.38 -3.61
C PHE A 54 -2.60 -1.32 -2.41
N ALA A 55 -2.92 -0.86 -1.20
CA ALA A 55 -2.78 -1.65 0.02
C ALA A 55 -3.61 -2.94 -0.02
N ARG A 56 -4.86 -2.89 -0.52
CA ARG A 56 -5.70 -4.07 -0.72
C ARG A 56 -5.15 -5.01 -1.79
N HIS A 57 -4.66 -4.46 -2.90
CA HIS A 57 -4.08 -5.27 -3.96
C HIS A 57 -2.85 -6.03 -3.46
N TRP A 58 -1.93 -5.34 -2.80
CA TRP A 58 -0.74 -5.96 -2.21
C TRP A 58 -1.10 -7.02 -1.17
N LEU A 59 -1.96 -6.71 -0.20
CA LEU A 59 -2.32 -7.66 0.85
C LEU A 59 -3.01 -8.90 0.26
N GLY A 60 -3.87 -8.70 -0.75
CA GLY A 60 -4.51 -9.81 -1.46
C GLY A 60 -3.52 -10.75 -2.13
N GLN A 61 -2.49 -10.22 -2.80
CA GLN A 61 -1.42 -11.04 -3.38
C GLN A 61 -0.62 -11.76 -2.28
N TYR A 62 -0.22 -11.04 -1.22
CA TYR A 62 0.51 -11.61 -0.10
C TYR A 62 -0.24 -12.77 0.59
N LEU A 63 -1.57 -12.65 0.75
CA LEU A 63 -2.40 -13.71 1.32
C LEU A 63 -2.54 -14.93 0.40
N LEU A 64 -2.57 -14.73 -0.93
CA LEU A 64 -2.64 -15.83 -1.90
C LEU A 64 -1.33 -16.59 -2.05
N GLU A 65 -0.19 -15.95 -1.76
CA GLU A 65 1.14 -16.56 -1.78
C GLU A 65 1.47 -17.33 -0.49
N GLN A 66 0.67 -17.17 0.57
CA GLN A 66 0.83 -17.96 1.79
C GLN A 66 0.21 -19.36 1.61
N PRO A 67 0.92 -20.42 2.04
CA PRO A 67 0.47 -21.81 1.89
C PRO A 67 -0.71 -22.18 2.80
#